data_AF-A0A5K1DUQ1-F1
#
_entry.id   AF-A0A5K1DUQ1-F1
#
_cell.length_a   1.000
_cell.length_b   1.000
_cell.length_c   1.000
_cell.angle_alpha   90.00
_cell.angle_beta   90.00
_cell.angle_gamma   90.00
#
_symmetry.space_group_name_H-M   'P 1'
#
loop_
_entity.id
_entity.type
_entity.pdbx_description
1 polymer ?
#
loop_
_entity_poly.entity_id
_entity_poly.type
_entity_poly.pdbx_seq_one_letter_code
_entity_poly.pdbx_strand_id
1 'polypeptide(L)'
;HLTLLQAWNELKRVHHRSQPNDGFKRILLELDKKLHGSPSMEWQQRKPMMKLCPICGKNAGLSTSSLKLHLQKSHKSISSGSVDSAMTMEFQKIIGAVKIG
;
A
#
# COMPACT_ATOMS: atom_id res chain seq x y z
N HIS A 1 -29.75 14.46 -8.06
CA HIS A 1 -28.38 14.22 -7.57
C HIS A 1 -27.68 13.25 -8.49
N LEU A 2 -26.39 13.45 -8.79
CA LEU A 2 -25.59 12.41 -9.45
C LEU A 2 -25.35 11.25 -8.47
N THR A 3 -25.23 10.04 -9.01
CA THR A 3 -24.67 8.90 -8.26
C THR A 3 -23.17 9.12 -8.04
N LEU A 4 -22.60 8.44 -7.04
CA LEU A 4 -21.16 8.47 -6.80
C LEU A 4 -20.38 8.04 -8.04
N LEU A 5 -20.80 6.98 -8.74
CA LEU A 5 -20.13 6.51 -9.96
C LEU A 5 -20.10 7.59 -11.06
N GLN A 6 -21.21 8.31 -11.26
CA GLN A 6 -21.29 9.40 -12.24
C GLN A 6 -20.37 10.57 -11.85
N ALA A 7 -20.45 11.05 -10.62
CA ALA A 7 -19.61 12.13 -10.12
C ALA A 7 -18.11 11.75 -10.18
N TRP A 8 -17.80 10.49 -9.89
CA TRP A 8 -16.44 9.94 -9.94
C TRP A 8 -15.87 9.90 -11.36
N ASN A 9 -16.70 9.51 -12.35
CA ASN A 9 -16.32 9.50 -13.75
C ASN A 9 -16.11 10.92 -14.29
N GLU A 10 -16.98 11.87 -13.94
CA GLU A 10 -16.81 13.29 -14.27
C GLU A 10 -15.49 13.85 -13.70
N LEU A 11 -15.23 13.61 -12.40
CA LEU A 11 -14.02 14.06 -11.74
C LEU A 11 -12.76 13.51 -12.42
N LYS A 12 -12.76 12.23 -12.81
CA LYS A 12 -11.58 11.59 -13.42
C LYS A 12 -11.25 12.13 -14.82
N ARG A 13 -12.21 12.71 -15.55
CA ARG A 13 -11.91 13.35 -16.84
C ARG A 13 -11.00 14.57 -16.68
N VAL A 14 -11.17 15.32 -15.60
CA VAL A 14 -10.38 16.53 -15.31
C VAL A 14 -9.18 16.22 -14.41
N HIS A 15 -9.36 15.35 -13.41
CA HIS A 15 -8.36 14.98 -12.41
C HIS A 15 -8.14 13.47 -12.37
N HIS A 16 -7.46 12.93 -13.40
CA HIS A 16 -7.30 11.50 -13.60
C HIS A 16 -6.61 10.74 -12.44
N ARG A 17 -5.80 11.43 -11.62
CA ARG A 17 -5.10 10.85 -10.45
C ARG A 17 -5.91 10.87 -9.17
N SER A 18 -7.10 11.45 -9.17
CA SER A 18 -7.95 11.49 -7.99
C SER A 18 -8.26 10.08 -7.49
N GLN A 19 -7.76 9.78 -6.29
CA GLN A 19 -8.07 8.56 -5.55
C GLN A 19 -8.20 8.90 -4.06
N PRO A 20 -9.42 8.95 -3.50
CA PRO A 20 -9.60 9.07 -2.07
C PRO A 20 -8.97 7.87 -1.38
N ASN A 21 -8.47 8.12 -0.17
CA ASN A 21 -8.13 7.03 0.73
C ASN A 21 -9.38 6.22 1.09
N ASP A 22 -9.15 5.05 1.67
CA ASP A 22 -10.21 4.11 2.03
C ASP A 22 -11.25 4.69 2.99
N GLY A 23 -10.84 5.60 3.89
CA GLY A 23 -11.73 6.29 4.81
C GLY A 23 -12.75 7.17 4.08
N PHE A 24 -12.29 8.00 3.15
CA PHE A 24 -13.17 8.86 2.34
C PHE A 24 -14.07 8.04 1.41
N LYS A 25 -13.56 6.97 0.79
CA LYS A 25 -14.36 6.09 -0.07
C LYS A 25 -15.55 5.49 0.68
N ARG A 26 -15.33 5.04 1.91
CA ARG A 26 -16.40 4.49 2.76
C ARG A 26 -17.52 5.51 3.01
N ILE A 27 -17.14 6.74 3.35
CA ILE A 27 -18.11 7.83 3.61
C ILE A 27 -18.91 8.16 2.34
N LEU A 28 -18.24 8.24 1.19
CA LEU A 28 -18.88 8.52 -0.09
C LEU A 28 -19.90 7.43 -0.48
N LEU A 29 -19.58 6.15 -0.27
CA LEU A 29 -20.49 5.04 -0.54
C LEU A 29 -21.72 5.03 0.38
N GLU A 30 -21.52 5.36 1.65
CA GLU A 30 -22.63 5.47 2.59
C GLU A 30 -23.59 6.60 2.21
N LEU A 31 -23.03 7.75 1.80
CA LEU A 31 -23.81 8.88 1.30
C LEU A 31 -24.58 8.51 0.03
N ASP A 32 -23.92 7.83 -0.90
CA ASP A 32 -24.54 7.38 -2.16
C ASP A 32 -25.72 6.44 -1.90
N LYS A 33 -25.55 5.46 -1.01
CA LYS A 33 -26.63 4.56 -0.57
C LYS A 33 -27.77 5.32 0.10
N LYS A 34 -27.46 6.31 0.95
CA LYS A 34 -28.48 7.14 1.63
C LYS A 34 -29.30 7.96 0.63
N LEU A 35 -28.69 8.46 -0.44
CA LEU A 35 -29.34 9.30 -1.44
C LEU A 35 -30.08 8.49 -2.52
N HIS A 36 -29.57 7.33 -2.91
CA HIS A 36 -30.04 6.58 -4.08
C HIS A 36 -30.56 5.16 -3.75
N GLY A 37 -30.63 4.80 -2.46
CA GLY A 37 -31.14 3.52 -1.96
C GLY A 37 -30.15 2.34 -2.09
N SER A 38 -29.17 2.44 -2.97
CA SER A 38 -28.11 1.44 -3.15
C SER A 38 -26.78 2.11 -3.56
N PRO A 39 -25.63 1.51 -3.22
CA PRO A 39 -24.35 2.02 -3.69
C PRO A 39 -24.19 1.80 -5.20
N SER A 40 -23.85 2.85 -5.94
CA SER A 40 -23.67 2.84 -7.40
C SER A 40 -22.33 2.29 -7.86
N MET A 41 -21.39 2.04 -6.94
CA MET A 41 -20.11 1.41 -7.23
C MET A 41 -19.64 0.52 -6.09
N GLU A 42 -18.87 -0.50 -6.42
CA GLU A 42 -18.22 -1.34 -5.42
C GLU A 42 -16.87 -0.76 -5.00
N TRP A 43 -16.53 -0.95 -3.74
CA TRP A 43 -15.20 -0.67 -3.21
C TRP A 43 -14.62 -1.90 -2.56
N GLN A 44 -13.44 -2.28 -3.02
CA GLN A 44 -12.64 -3.33 -2.40
C GLN A 44 -11.59 -2.69 -1.49
N GLN A 45 -11.72 -2.90 -0.19
CA GLN A 45 -10.69 -2.54 0.76
C GLN A 45 -9.42 -3.32 0.47
N ARG A 46 -8.34 -2.64 0.10
CA ARG A 46 -7.02 -3.27 0.03
C ARG A 46 -6.28 -2.94 1.31
N LYS A 47 -6.36 -3.84 2.29
CA LYS A 47 -5.48 -3.77 3.47
C LYS A 47 -4.06 -4.07 3.00
N PRO A 48 -3.09 -3.16 3.21
CA PRO A 48 -1.73 -3.45 2.80
C PRO A 48 -1.20 -4.61 3.65
N MET A 49 -0.53 -5.56 2.99
CA MET A 49 0.06 -6.70 3.67
C MET A 49 1.24 -6.26 4.51
N MET A 50 1.36 -6.89 5.67
CA MET A 50 2.45 -6.63 6.59
C MET A 50 3.76 -7.15 6.01
N LYS A 51 4.83 -6.36 6.10
CA LYS A 51 6.16 -6.81 5.70
C LYS A 51 6.80 -7.52 6.88
N LEU A 52 7.10 -8.79 6.71
CA LEU A 52 7.89 -9.56 7.67
C LEU A 52 9.38 -9.33 7.39
N CYS A 53 10.18 -9.29 8.45
CA CYS A 53 11.62 -9.25 8.35
C CYS A 53 12.11 -10.61 7.81
N PRO A 54 12.90 -10.63 6.72
CA PRO A 54 13.39 -11.88 6.16
C PRO A 54 14.43 -12.58 7.05
N ILE A 55 14.98 -11.89 8.05
CA ILE A 55 16.04 -12.44 8.93
C ILE A 55 15.43 -13.05 10.19
N CYS A 56 14.49 -12.35 10.84
CA CYS A 56 13.92 -12.79 12.12
C CYS A 56 12.42 -13.08 12.07
N GLY A 57 11.78 -12.98 10.91
CA GLY A 57 10.35 -13.24 10.73
C GLY A 57 9.40 -12.22 11.38
N LYS A 58 9.93 -11.24 12.13
CA LYS A 58 9.10 -10.27 12.87
C LYS A 58 8.43 -9.27 11.93
N ASN A 59 7.25 -8.79 12.33
CA ASN A 59 6.57 -7.69 11.67
C ASN A 59 7.48 -6.43 11.66
N ALA A 60 7.74 -5.91 10.46
CA ALA A 60 8.57 -4.74 10.20
C ALA A 60 7.77 -3.56 9.62
N GLY A 61 6.44 -3.59 9.73
CA GLY A 61 5.53 -2.54 9.29
C GLY A 61 4.96 -2.73 7.89
N LEU A 62 4.24 -1.72 7.41
CA LEU A 62 3.54 -1.73 6.12
C LEU A 62 4.42 -1.29 4.93
N SER A 63 5.50 -0.55 5.20
CA SER A 63 6.32 0.08 4.17
C SER A 63 7.73 -0.50 4.09
N THR A 64 8.38 -0.30 2.95
CA THR A 64 9.80 -0.62 2.76
C THR A 64 10.71 0.20 3.70
N SER A 65 10.33 1.42 4.02
CA SER A 65 11.08 2.28 4.96
C SER A 65 11.04 1.74 6.39
N SER A 66 9.88 1.25 6.86
CA SER A 66 9.77 0.60 8.17
C SER A 66 10.61 -0.68 8.23
N LEU A 67 10.63 -1.46 7.15
CA LEU A 67 11.49 -2.64 7.04
C LEU A 67 12.98 -2.28 7.07
N LYS A 68 13.41 -1.25 6.31
CA LYS A 68 14.80 -0.78 6.32
C LYS A 68 15.23 -0.32 7.72
N LEU A 69 14.39 0.47 8.39
CA LEU A 69 14.65 0.94 9.75
C LEU A 69 14.76 -0.22 10.74
N HIS A 70 13.88 -1.22 10.63
CA HIS A 70 13.92 -2.43 11.46
C HIS A 70 15.27 -3.17 11.29
N LEU A 71 15.71 -3.37 10.05
CA LEU A 71 16.98 -4.03 9.73
C LEU A 71 18.17 -3.25 10.31
N GLN A 72 18.21 -1.93 10.12
CA GLN A 72 19.28 -1.08 10.66
C GLN A 72 19.37 -1.13 12.18
N LYS A 73 18.24 -1.23 12.88
CA LYS A 73 18.22 -1.24 14.36
C LYS A 73 18.49 -2.62 14.95
N SER A 74 17.90 -3.65 14.36
CA SER A 74 17.85 -5.00 14.94
C SER A 74 18.93 -5.94 14.38
N HIS A 75 19.48 -5.61 13.21
CA HIS A 75 20.45 -6.43 12.48
C HIS A 75 21.68 -5.59 12.06
N LYS A 76 22.22 -4.82 13.02
CA LYS A 76 23.35 -3.87 12.84
C LYS A 76 24.62 -4.49 12.26
N SER A 77 24.92 -5.74 12.59
CA SER A 77 26.11 -6.46 12.12
C SER A 77 26.11 -6.74 10.60
N ILE A 78 24.96 -6.61 9.94
CA ILE A 78 24.83 -6.74 8.48
C ILE A 78 24.94 -5.35 7.80
N SER A 79 24.88 -4.27 8.58
CA SER A 79 24.89 -2.87 8.09
C SER A 79 26.26 -2.18 8.16
N SER A 80 27.30 -2.79 8.74
CA SER A 80 28.53 -2.07 9.13
C SER A 80 29.73 -2.18 8.18
N GLY A 81 29.59 -2.71 6.96
CA GLY A 81 30.67 -2.74 5.97
C GLY A 81 30.20 -2.17 4.64
N SER A 82 30.61 -0.96 4.29
CA SER A 82 30.55 -0.32 2.95
C SER A 82 29.64 -0.99 1.89
N VAL A 83 28.32 -0.78 1.94
CA VAL A 83 27.35 -1.60 1.19
C VAL A 83 26.17 -0.84 0.54
N ASP A 84 26.30 0.45 0.23
CA ASP A 84 25.19 1.17 -0.43
C ASP A 84 24.82 0.60 -1.82
N SER A 85 25.74 -0.08 -2.51
CA SER A 85 25.46 -0.73 -3.81
C SER A 85 25.26 -2.25 -3.73
N ALA A 86 26.00 -2.96 -2.87
CA ALA A 86 25.87 -4.42 -2.75
C ALA A 86 24.60 -4.85 -1.98
N MET A 87 24.21 -4.10 -0.95
CA MET A 87 22.98 -4.39 -0.19
C MET A 87 21.74 -4.22 -1.06
N THR A 88 21.75 -3.28 -2.00
CA THR A 88 20.64 -3.08 -2.95
C THR A 88 20.51 -4.28 -3.90
N MET A 89 21.62 -4.84 -4.39
CA MET A 89 21.61 -6.01 -5.29
C MET A 89 21.26 -7.33 -4.60
N GLU A 90 21.83 -7.61 -3.43
CA GLU A 90 21.46 -8.77 -2.59
C GLU A 90 19.99 -8.68 -2.15
N PHE A 91 19.52 -7.49 -1.78
CA PHE A 91 18.11 -7.25 -1.41
C PHE A 91 17.15 -7.42 -2.60
N GLN A 92 17.52 -6.93 -3.80
CA GLN A 92 16.75 -7.20 -5.02
C GLN A 92 16.72 -8.70 -5.37
N LYS A 93 17.80 -9.44 -5.11
CA LYS A 93 17.88 -10.88 -5.36
C LYS A 93 16.98 -11.68 -4.40
N ILE A 94 16.99 -11.34 -3.10
CA ILE A 94 16.11 -11.94 -2.10
C ILE A 94 14.63 -11.60 -2.37
N ILE A 95 14.32 -10.34 -2.71
CA ILE A 95 12.96 -9.94 -3.08
C ILE A 95 12.50 -10.56 -4.40
N GLY A 96 13.42 -10.72 -5.37
CA GLY A 96 13.15 -11.34 -6.67
C GLY A 96 12.84 -12.84 -6.55
N ALA A 97 13.56 -13.55 -5.68
CA ALA A 97 13.35 -14.98 -5.44
C ALA A 97 12.00 -15.30 -4.78
N VAL A 98 11.41 -14.35 -4.04
CA VAL A 98 10.09 -14.51 -3.40
C VAL A 98 8.93 -14.27 -4.39
N LYS A 99 9.20 -13.79 -5.61
CA LYS A 99 8.18 -13.48 -6.63
C LYS A 99 7.87 -14.63 -7.62
N ILE A 100 8.47 -15.80 -7.44
CA ILE A 100 8.17 -17.00 -8.22
C ILE A 100 7.80 -18.11 -7.23
N GLY A 101 6.51 -18.19 -6.90
CA GLY A 101 5.93 -19.16 -5.98
C GLY A 101 4.44 -18.93 -5.89
#